data_AF-A0A4R0Y765-F1
#
_entry.id   AF-A0A4R0Y765-F1
#
_cell.length_a   1.000
_cell.length_b   1.000
_cell.length_c   1.000
_cell.angle_alpha   90.00
_cell.angle_beta   90.00
_cell.angle_gamma   90.00
#
_symmetry.space_group_name_H-M   'P 1'
#
loop_
_entity.id
_entity.type
_entity.pdbx_description
1 polymer ?
#
loop_
_entity_poly.entity_id
_entity_poly.type
_entity_poly.pdbx_seq_one_letter_code
_entity_poly.pdbx_strand_id
1 'polypeptide(L)' 'MRVRQPDRPDWGLGQVQSVIGNRVTVNFEHAGKLLLNLAVVTLEPVGD' A
#
# COMPACT_ATOMS: atom_id res chain seq x y z
N MET A 1 -4.20 -8.64 4.01
CA MET A 1 -3.71 -8.51 2.62
C MET A 1 -2.42 -7.71 2.64
N ARG A 2 -1.35 -8.28 2.08
CA ARG A 2 -0.08 -7.57 1.86
C ARG A 2 -0.05 -7.04 0.43
N VAL A 3 0.62 -5.91 0.25
CA VAL A 3 0.75 -5.22 -1.04
C VAL A 3 2.16 -4.68 -1.21
N ARG A 4 2.57 -4.42 -2.44
CA ARG A 4 3.73 -3.60 -2.76
C ARG A 4 3.31 -2.41 -3.63
N GLN A 5 4.04 -1.31 -3.56
CA GLN A 5 3.88 -0.21 -4.52
C GLN A 5 5.02 -0.30 -5.56
N PRO A 6 4.73 -0.62 -6.84
CA PRO A 6 5.75 -0.83 -7.85
C PRO A 6 6.67 0.37 -8.09
N ASP A 7 6.13 1.59 -7.99
CA ASP A 7 6.88 2.84 -8.19
C ASP A 7 7.68 3.28 -6.96
N ARG A 8 7.51 2.60 -5.82
CA ARG A 8 8.19 2.86 -4.53
C ARG A 8 8.67 1.56 -3.90
N PRO A 9 9.59 0.83 -4.56
CA PRO A 9 10.12 -0.41 -4.02
C PRO A 9 10.87 -0.21 -2.70
N ASP A 10 11.38 1.01 -2.45
CA ASP A 10 12.06 1.42 -1.22
C ASP A 10 11.16 1.41 0.01
N TRP A 11 9.83 1.43 -0.15
CA TRP A 11 8.89 1.40 0.98
C TRP A 11 8.79 0.01 1.62
N GLY A 12 9.22 -1.05 0.93
CA GLY A 12 9.08 -2.43 1.36
C GLY A 12 7.65 -2.96 1.19
N LEU A 13 7.35 -4.08 1.86
CA LEU A 13 6.00 -4.63 1.85
C LEU A 13 5.06 -3.81 2.74
N GLY A 14 3.83 -3.63 2.27
CA GLY A 14 2.77 -2.91 2.95
C GLY A 14 1.68 -3.84 3.44
N GLN A 15 1.16 -3.60 4.63
CA GLN A 15 -0.07 -4.22 5.13
C GLN A 15 -1.23 -3.23 5.04
N VAL A 16 -2.28 -3.60 4.31
CA VAL A 16 -3.52 -2.81 4.25
C VAL A 16 -4.20 -2.83 5.63
N GLN A 17 -4.50 -1.66 6.18
CA GLN A 17 -5.18 -1.48 7.46
C GLN A 17 -6.66 -1.11 7.30
N SER A 18 -7.00 -0.29 6.30
CA SER A 18 -8.38 0.12 6.04
C SER A 18 -8.56 0.57 4.59
N VAL A 19 -9.79 0.46 4.09
CA VAL A 19 -10.19 0.92 2.74
C VAL A 19 -11.50 1.69 2.86
N ILE A 20 -11.55 2.91 2.33
CA ILE A 20 -12.74 3.75 2.26
C ILE A 20 -12.84 4.34 0.86
N GLY A 21 -13.72 3.77 0.03
CA GLY A 21 -13.79 4.10 -1.40
C GLY A 21 -12.42 3.91 -2.06
N ASN A 22 -11.91 4.96 -2.72
CA ASN A 22 -10.62 4.94 -3.40
C ASN A 22 -9.44 5.24 -2.47
N ARG A 23 -9.66 5.47 -1.17
CA ARG A 23 -8.59 5.77 -0.22
C ARG A 23 -8.26 4.53 0.60
N VAL A 24 -6.98 4.16 0.64
CA VAL A 24 -6.49 2.99 1.37
C VAL A 24 -5.39 3.40 2.33
N THR A 25 -5.47 2.92 3.57
CA THR A 25 -4.41 3.10 4.57
C THR A 25 -3.55 1.86 4.57
N VAL A 26 -2.25 2.01 4.32
CA VAL A 26 -1.27 0.92 4.29
C VAL A 26 -0.14 1.24 5.25
N ASN A 27 0.30 0.28 6.05
CA ASN A 27 1.51 0.39 6.84
C ASN A 27 2.64 -0.37 6.15
N PHE A 28 3.60 0.38 5.61
CA PHE A 28 4.79 -0.14 4.93
C PHE A 28 5.95 -0.33 5.90
N GLU A 29 6.79 -1.33 5.63
CA GLU A 29 7.95 -1.68 6.45
C GLU A 29 8.96 -0.54 6.64
N HIS A 30 9.19 0.27 5.59
CA HIS A 30 10.23 1.30 5.60
C HIS A 30 9.69 2.73 5.48
N ALA A 31 8.45 2.89 4.99
CA ALA A 31 7.80 4.19 4.85
C ALA A 31 6.72 4.47 5.92
N GLY A 32 6.46 3.51 6.80
CA GLY A 32 5.46 3.62 7.85
C GLY A 32 4.02 3.69 7.29
N LYS A 33 3.14 4.36 8.02
CA LYS A 33 1.71 4.43 7.69
C LYS A 33 1.43 5.54 6.68
N LEU A 34 0.86 5.16 5.54
CA LEU A 34 0.50 6.07 4.46
C LEU A 34 -0.96 5.90 4.05
N LEU A 35 -1.60 7.03 3.75
CA LEU A 35 -2.92 7.08 3.15
C LEU A 35 -2.76 7.31 1.64
N LEU A 36 -3.18 6.34 0.85
CA LEU A 36 -2.99 6.32 -0.59
C LEU A 36 -4.32 6.49 -1.32
N ASN A 37 -4.28 7.12 -2.49
CA ASN A 37 -5.43 7.25 -3.38
C ASN A 37 -5.27 6.29 -4.58
N LEU A 38 -6.06 5.22 -4.61
CA LEU A 38 -6.04 4.19 -5.64
C LEU A 38 -6.46 4.68 -7.04
N ALA A 39 -7.01 5.91 -7.15
CA ALA A 39 -7.23 6.54 -8.45
C ALA A 39 -5.94 7.09 -9.09
N VAL A 40 -4.85 7.18 -8.32
CA VAL A 40 -3.58 7.79 -8.75
C VAL A 40 -2.41 6.83 -8.58
N VAL A 41 -2.46 5.94 -7.59
CA VAL A 41 -1.39 4.98 -7.31
C VAL A 41 -1.87 3.54 -7.46
N THR A 42 -0.98 2.69 -7.96
CA THR A 42 -1.20 1.26 -8.09
C THR A 42 -0.61 0.52 -6.89
N LEU A 43 -1.35 -0.44 -6.36
CA LEU A 43 -0.87 -1.40 -5.37
C LEU A 43 -1.02 -2.81 -5.95
N GLU A 44 0.05 -3.59 -5.87
CA GLU A 44 0.02 -4.98 -6.30
C GLU A 44 -0.12 -5.89 -5.07
N PRO A 45 -1.13 -6.77 -5.01
CA PRO A 45 -1.22 -7.77 -3.96
C PRO A 45 -0.03 -8.73 -4.08
N VAL A 46 0.60 -9.03 -2.95
CA VAL A 46 1.55 -10.13 -2.84
C VAL A 46 0.84 -11.31 -2.19
N GLY A 47 0.89 -12.47 -2.87
CA GLY A 47 0.46 -13.74 -2.28
C GLY A 47 1.37 -14.14 -1.12
N ASP A 48 0.91 -15.07 -0.29
CA ASP A 48 1.82 -15.83 0.59
C ASP A 48 2.68 -16.81 -0.22
#